data_AF-A0A7S2Z2I8-F1
#
_entry.id   AF-A0A7S2Z2I8-F1
#
_cell.length_a   1.000
_cell.length_b   1.000
_cell.length_c   1.000
_cell.angle_alpha   90.00
_cell.angle_beta   90.00
_cell.angle_gamma   90.00
#
_symmetry.space_group_name_H-M   'P 1'
#
loop_
_entity.id
_entity.type
_entity.pdbx_description
1 polymer ?
#
loop_
_entity_poly.entity_id
_entity_poly.type
_entity_poly.pdbx_seq_one_letter_code
_entity_poly.pdbx_strand_id
1 'polypeptide(L)'
;EEALGCIQCTMMATGGDGGRKLCVEVVEARNLPSLTHALEGGRAPRLYLVLKLGKQRACTSLVRAAKEPRWREKFVFRLSALDARGKAAAGRHGDDEGEGAAE
;
A
#
# COMPACT_ATOMS: atom_id res chain seq x y z
N GLU A 1 -8.61 19.88 17.45
CA GLU A 1 -7.73 19.19 16.47
C GLU A 1 -8.63 18.59 15.40
N GLU A 2 -8.72 19.22 14.24
CA GLU A 2 -9.60 18.71 13.17
C GLU A 2 -8.89 17.59 12.41
N ALA A 3 -9.57 16.45 12.24
CA ALA A 3 -9.02 15.30 11.54
C ALA A 3 -8.60 15.67 10.11
N LEU A 4 -7.33 15.43 9.79
CA LEU A 4 -6.73 15.65 8.48
C LEU A 4 -7.26 14.64 7.45
N GLY A 5 -8.48 14.84 6.97
CA GLY A 5 -9.10 14.03 5.91
C GLY A 5 -9.33 12.56 6.28
N CYS A 6 -10.05 11.84 5.41
CA CYS A 6 -10.24 10.39 5.55
C CYS A 6 -10.19 9.70 4.20
N ILE A 7 -9.66 8.47 4.18
CA ILE A 7 -9.71 7.58 3.02
C ILE A 7 -10.82 6.56 3.27
N GLN A 8 -11.77 6.46 2.36
CA GLN A 8 -12.81 5.44 2.38
C GLN A 8 -12.36 4.22 1.58
N CYS A 9 -12.30 3.08 2.26
CA CYS A 9 -12.09 1.78 1.64
C CYS A 9 -13.06 0.75 2.21
N THR A 10 -13.35 -0.28 1.42
CA THR A 10 -14.08 -1.46 1.88
C THR A 10 -13.15 -2.67 1.82
N MET A 11 -13.28 -3.55 2.80
CA MET A 11 -12.44 -4.75 2.92
C MET A 11 -13.35 -5.96 3.12
N MET A 12 -13.14 -6.99 2.31
CA MET A 12 -13.87 -8.25 2.41
C MET A 12 -12.87 -9.41 2.40
N ALA A 13 -12.84 -10.16 3.50
CA ALA A 13 -12.09 -11.40 3.58
C ALA A 13 -12.95 -12.57 3.13
N THR A 14 -12.45 -13.39 2.22
CA THR A 14 -13.12 -14.60 1.76
C THR A 14 -12.23 -15.81 2.06
N GLY A 15 -12.80 -16.90 2.59
CA GLY A 15 -12.11 -18.16 2.83
C GLY A 15 -12.85 -19.33 2.19
N GLY A 16 -12.10 -20.24 1.57
CA GLY A 16 -12.59 -21.50 0.99
C GLY A 16 -11.41 -22.41 0.64
N ASP A 17 -11.68 -23.55 0.00
CA ASP A 17 -10.65 -24.56 -0.36
C ASP A 17 -9.49 -23.99 -1.22
N GLY A 18 -9.73 -22.89 -1.95
CA GLY A 18 -8.72 -22.18 -2.74
C GLY A 18 -7.84 -21.19 -1.96
N GLY A 19 -7.88 -21.22 -0.62
CA GLY A 19 -7.13 -20.31 0.26
C GLY A 19 -7.88 -19.03 0.61
N ARG A 20 -7.34 -18.28 1.58
CA ARG A 20 -7.93 -17.04 2.08
C ARG A 20 -7.49 -15.86 1.21
N LYS A 21 -8.42 -14.97 0.87
CA LYS A 21 -8.16 -13.74 0.08
C LYS A 21 -8.75 -12.54 0.80
N LEU A 22 -8.09 -11.40 0.66
CA LEU A 22 -8.57 -10.09 1.11
C LEU A 22 -8.81 -9.23 -0.11
N CYS A 23 -10.07 -8.92 -0.38
CA CYS A 23 -10.48 -7.97 -1.41
C CYS A 23 -10.57 -6.59 -0.77
N VAL A 24 -9.85 -5.61 -1.33
CA VAL A 24 -9.85 -4.22 -0.88
C VAL A 24 -10.33 -3.34 -2.02
N GLU A 25 -11.38 -2.56 -1.79
CA GLU A 25 -11.82 -1.52 -2.70
C GLU A 25 -11.44 -0.15 -2.13
N VAL A 26 -10.63 0.59 -2.87
CA VAL A 26 -10.30 1.98 -2.56
C VAL A 26 -11.32 2.85 -3.27
N VAL A 27 -12.21 3.49 -2.50
CA VAL A 27 -13.35 4.21 -3.07
C VAL A 27 -12.96 5.66 -3.37
N GLU A 28 -12.71 6.43 -2.33
CA GLU A 28 -12.44 7.86 -2.40
C GLU A 28 -11.71 8.34 -1.15
N ALA A 29 -11.23 9.58 -1.18
CA ALA A 29 -10.88 10.30 0.03
C ALA A 29 -11.79 11.51 0.19
N ARG A 30 -11.93 12.02 1.42
CA ARG A 30 -12.69 13.22 1.75
C ARG A 30 -11.87 14.12 2.64
N ASN A 31 -12.09 15.43 2.53
CA ASN A 31 -11.43 16.46 3.32
C ASN A 31 -9.90 16.36 3.31
N LEU A 32 -9.30 15.94 2.18
CA LEU A 32 -7.85 15.96 2.06
C LEU A 32 -7.32 17.39 2.12
N PRO A 33 -6.12 17.61 2.71
CA PRO A 33 -5.45 18.90 2.65
C PRO A 33 -5.32 19.41 1.21
N SER A 34 -5.51 20.71 1.01
CA SER A 34 -5.28 21.31 -0.31
C SER A 34 -3.79 21.26 -0.63
N LEU A 35 -3.42 20.44 -1.60
CA LEU A 35 -2.04 20.33 -2.09
C LEU A 35 -1.80 21.20 -3.34
N THR A 36 -2.72 22.13 -3.64
CA THR A 36 -2.68 22.96 -4.85
C THR A 36 -1.39 23.80 -4.95
N HIS A 37 -0.83 24.19 -3.80
CA HIS A 37 0.41 24.99 -3.72
C HIS A 37 1.63 24.16 -3.33
N ALA A 38 1.52 22.82 -3.29
CA ALA A 38 2.62 21.96 -2.87
C ALA A 38 3.77 21.87 -3.90
N LEU A 39 3.54 22.32 -5.13
CA LEU A 39 4.54 22.34 -6.20
C LEU A 39 4.74 23.77 -6.71
N GLU A 40 6.00 24.16 -6.89
CA GLU A 40 6.36 25.40 -7.59
C GLU A 40 5.82 25.36 -9.03
N GLY A 41 5.11 26.41 -9.46
CA GLY A 41 4.50 26.49 -10.79
C GLY A 41 2.99 26.23 -10.85
N GLY A 42 2.30 26.08 -9.71
CA GLY A 42 0.82 26.17 -9.62
C GLY A 42 0.04 24.99 -10.22
N ARG A 43 0.73 23.91 -10.63
CA ARG A 43 0.07 22.67 -11.04
C ARG A 43 -0.25 21.83 -9.81
N ALA A 44 -1.52 21.47 -9.65
CA ALA A 44 -1.93 20.53 -8.61
C ALA A 44 -1.19 19.18 -8.80
N PRO A 45 -0.56 18.63 -7.75
CA PRO A 45 0.13 17.35 -7.83
C PRO A 45 -0.84 16.22 -8.18
N ARG A 46 -0.28 15.07 -8.56
CA ARG A 46 -1.05 13.81 -8.67
C ARG A 46 -0.83 12.95 -7.43
N LEU A 47 -1.87 12.26 -7.00
CA LEU A 47 -1.88 11.41 -5.81
C LEU A 47 -2.21 9.97 -6.20
N TYR A 48 -1.66 9.04 -5.45
CA TYR A 48 -1.98 7.62 -5.50
C TYR A 48 -1.84 7.04 -4.10
N LEU A 49 -2.49 5.91 -3.85
CA LEU A 49 -2.39 5.18 -2.60
C LEU A 49 -1.57 3.91 -2.80
N VAL A 50 -0.83 3.55 -1.76
CA VAL A 50 -0.04 2.32 -1.71
C VAL A 50 -0.64 1.41 -0.65
N LEU A 51 -1.15 0.27 -1.09
CA LEU A 51 -1.68 -0.78 -0.25
C LEU A 51 -0.59 -1.82 -0.01
N LYS A 52 -0.38 -2.22 1.25
CA LYS A 52 0.64 -3.22 1.62
C LYS A 52 0.02 -4.28 2.52
N LEU A 53 0.28 -5.54 2.20
CA LEU A 53 -0.02 -6.69 3.04
C LEU A 53 1.20 -7.61 3.08
N GLY A 54 1.94 -7.60 4.18
CA GLY A 54 3.20 -8.35 4.28
C GLY A 54 4.17 -7.93 3.17
N LYS A 55 4.54 -8.88 2.30
CA LYS A 55 5.41 -8.63 1.13
C LYS A 55 4.63 -8.18 -0.12
N GLN A 56 3.31 -8.27 -0.11
CA GLN A 56 2.47 -7.88 -1.24
C GLN A 56 2.25 -6.37 -1.22
N ARG A 57 2.34 -5.74 -2.39
CA ARG A 57 2.13 -4.31 -2.59
C ARG A 57 1.27 -4.08 -3.81
N ALA A 58 0.30 -3.17 -3.70
CA ALA A 58 -0.48 -2.67 -4.81
C ALA A 58 -0.55 -1.14 -4.75
N CYS A 59 -0.70 -0.51 -5.91
CA CYS A 59 -0.81 0.95 -6.02
C CYS A 59 -2.07 1.28 -6.81
N THR A 60 -2.76 2.35 -6.42
CA THR A 60 -3.84 2.90 -7.25
C THR A 60 -3.28 3.66 -8.44
N SER A 61 -4.16 3.99 -9.38
CA SER A 61 -3.87 4.98 -10.42
C SER A 61 -3.56 6.37 -9.82
N LEU A 62 -2.83 7.15 -10.61
CA LEU A 62 -2.54 8.56 -10.29
C LEU A 62 -3.75 9.43 -10.65
N VAL A 63 -4.33 10.09 -9.64
CA VAL A 63 -5.43 11.04 -9.79
C VAL A 63 -4.97 12.45 -9.44
N ARG A 64 -5.68 13.47 -9.91
CA ARG A 64 -5.38 14.86 -9.56
C ARG A 64 -5.60 15.07 -8.04
N ALA A 65 -4.68 15.77 -7.40
CA ALA A 65 -4.87 16.20 -6.02
C ALA A 65 -6.09 17.11 -5.91
N ALA A 66 -7.08 16.66 -5.14
CA ALA A 66 -8.31 17.36 -4.83
C ALA A 66 -8.64 17.10 -3.36
N LYS A 67 -9.60 17.84 -2.80
CA LYS A 67 -10.13 17.54 -1.45
C LYS A 67 -10.85 16.20 -1.40
N GLU A 68 -11.43 15.78 -2.54
CA GLU A 68 -12.26 14.60 -2.67
C GLU A 68 -11.91 13.73 -3.91
N PRO A 69 -10.69 13.17 -4.00
CA PRO A 69 -10.30 12.32 -5.11
C PRO A 69 -11.00 10.96 -5.04
N ARG A 70 -11.26 10.37 -6.21
CA ARG A 70 -11.94 9.08 -6.36
C ARG A 70 -11.09 8.12 -7.18
N TRP A 71 -10.97 6.88 -6.71
CA TRP A 71 -10.26 5.81 -7.41
C TRP A 71 -11.24 4.73 -7.89
N ARG A 72 -12.07 4.21 -6.98
CA ARG A 72 -12.99 3.08 -7.24
C ARG A 72 -12.24 1.86 -7.79
N GLU A 73 -11.08 1.59 -7.21
CA GLU A 73 -10.17 0.52 -7.64
C GLU A 73 -10.21 -0.66 -6.67
N LYS A 74 -10.21 -1.88 -7.21
CA LYS A 74 -10.26 -3.13 -6.43
C LYS A 74 -8.94 -3.88 -6.51
N PHE A 75 -8.47 -4.33 -5.36
CA PHE A 75 -7.23 -5.08 -5.17
C PHE A 75 -7.53 -6.40 -4.47
N VAL A 76 -6.80 -7.45 -4.82
CA VAL A 76 -6.92 -8.76 -4.19
C VAL A 76 -5.57 -9.17 -3.64
N PHE A 77 -5.52 -9.39 -2.34
CA PHE A 77 -4.35 -9.94 -1.64
C PHE A 77 -4.61 -11.38 -1.25
N ARG A 78 -3.61 -12.24 -1.41
CA ARG A 78 -3.69 -13.63 -0.92
C ARG A 78 -3.23 -13.64 0.54
N LEU A 79 -4.05 -14.16 1.44
CA LEU A 79 -3.70 -14.26 2.86
C LEU A 79 -2.99 -15.59 3.10
N SER A 80 -1.68 -15.55 3.31
CA SER A 80 -0.91 -16.71 3.79
C SER A 80 -0.84 -16.72 5.32
N ALA A 81 -0.59 -17.87 5.93
CA ALA A 81 -0.41 -17.99 7.38
C ALA A 81 0.77 -17.15 7.92
N LEU A 82 1.69 -16.71 7.04
CA LEU A 82 2.79 -15.81 7.38
C LEU A 82 2.38 -14.33 7.42
N ASP A 83 1.34 -13.93 6.67
CA ASP A 83 0.93 -12.51 6.59
C ASP A 83 0.18 -12.04 7.86
N ALA A 84 -0.31 -12.98 8.67
CA ALA A 84 -0.95 -12.70 9.96
C ALA A 84 0.05 -12.38 11.08
N ARG A 85 1.35 -12.65 10.87
CA ARG A 85 2.42 -12.26 11.79
C ARG A 85 3.19 -11.09 11.17
N GLY A 86 2.83 -9.87 11.56
CA GLY A 86 3.68 -8.70 11.34
C GLY A 86 5.12 -9.04 11.75
N LYS A 87 6.02 -9.05 10.78
CA LYS A 87 7.33 -9.71 10.89
C LYS A 87 8.27 -8.89 11.80
N ALA A 88 8.39 -9.30 13.06
CA ALA A 88 9.68 -9.32 13.73
C ALA A 88 10.54 -10.39 13.01
N ALA A 89 11.35 -9.97 12.04
CA ALA A 89 12.48 -10.76 11.59
C ALA A 89 13.53 -9.82 10.98
N ALA A 90 14.37 -9.29 11.86
CA ALA A 90 15.72 -8.92 11.51
C ALA A 90 16.51 -10.19 11.16
N GLY A 91 17.35 -10.08 10.13
CA GLY A 91 18.63 -10.78 10.01
C GLY A 91 18.60 -12.28 9.76
N ARG A 92 18.90 -12.65 8.50
CA ARG A 92 20.01 -13.54 8.12
C ARG A 92 19.94 -13.73 6.60
N HIS A 93 20.67 -12.88 5.88
CA HIS A 93 21.24 -13.27 4.60
C HIS A 93 22.64 -13.74 4.96
N GLY A 94 22.87 -15.05 4.84
CA GLY A 94 24.20 -15.61 4.85
C GLY A 94 24.64 -15.60 3.39
N ASP A 95 25.72 -14.88 3.11
CA ASP A 95 26.52 -15.09 1.92
C ASP A 95 27.75 -15.85 2.38
N ASP A 96 27.64 -17.15 2.16
CA ASP A 96 28.70 -18.14 2.10
C ASP A 96 29.39 -17.95 0.75
N GLU A 97 30.61 -17.41 0.73
CA GLU A 97 31.56 -17.63 -0.36
C GLU A 97 32.94 -17.87 0.28
N GLY A 98 33.45 -19.07 0.05
CA GLY A 98 34.74 -19.54 0.55
C GLY A 98 35.93 -19.19 -0.35
N GLU A 99 37.09 -19.30 0.29
CA GLU A 99 38.30 -19.98 -0.20
C GLU A 99 39.27 -19.27 -1.19
N GLY A 100 40.55 -19.25 -0.79
CA GLY A 100 41.76 -19.06 -1.61
C GLY A 100 42.30 -17.63 -1.66
N ALA A 101 43.58 -17.32 -1.46
CA ALA A 101 44.79 -18.14 -1.40
C ALA A 101 45.87 -17.43 -0.57
N ALA A 102 46.72 -18.23 0.05
CA ALA A 102 48.03 -17.82 0.55
C ALA A 102 49.02 -17.72 -0.62
N GLU A 103 49.75 -16.62 -0.70
CA GLU A 103 51.21 -16.51 -0.65
C GLU A 103 51.63 -15.04 -0.69
#